data_AF-A0A1Z4GF98-F1
#
_entry.id   AF-A0A1Z4GF98-F1
#
_cell.length_a   1.000
_cell.length_b   1.000
_cell.length_c   1.000
_cell.angle_alpha   90.00
_cell.angle_beta   90.00
_cell.angle_gamma   90.00
#
_symmetry.space_group_name_H-M   'P 1'
#
loop_
_entity.id
_entity.type
_entity.pdbx_description
1 polymer ?
#
loop_
_entity_poly.entity_id
_entity_poly.type
_entity_poly.pdbx_seq_one_letter_code
_entity_poly.pdbx_strand_id
1 'polypeptide(L)'
;MAYAIFTLLLEAAKVIYEADRHAKKELKKQVRGIRQIERSINECDQATSEVVRGYCLAVRGSLTNDGRPPLDASGLKLQERLSLIEASLERVAKKGAYQNP
;
A
#
# COMPACT_ATOMS: atom_id res chain seq x y z
N MET A 1 -18.43 5.12 35.64
CA MET A 1 -19.22 5.13 34.38
C MET A 1 -18.35 5.42 33.15
N ALA A 2 -17.61 6.54 33.08
CA ALA A 2 -16.78 6.88 31.91
C ALA A 2 -15.67 5.85 31.57
N TYR A 3 -14.97 5.31 32.59
CA TYR A 3 -13.94 4.28 32.37
C TYR A 3 -14.49 2.98 31.79
N ALA A 4 -15.70 2.57 32.18
CA ALA A 4 -16.31 1.33 31.69
C ALA A 4 -16.67 1.40 30.19
N ILE A 5 -17.14 2.56 29.73
CA ILE A 5 -17.43 2.80 28.31
C ILE A 5 -16.13 2.78 27.49
N PHE A 6 -15.07 3.40 28.00
CA PHE A 6 -13.76 3.40 27.33
C PHE A 6 -13.16 2.00 27.21
N THR A 7 -13.23 1.18 28.26
CA THR A 7 -12.71 -0.20 28.23
C THR A 7 -13.51 -1.09 27.28
N LEU A 8 -14.84 -0.96 27.23
CA LEU A 8 -15.68 -1.67 26.26
C LEU A 8 -15.34 -1.31 24.81
N LEU A 9 -15.11 -0.02 24.54
CA LEU A 9 -14.71 0.46 23.22
C LEU A 9 -13.34 -0.09 22.82
N LEU A 10 -12.39 -0.17 23.75
CA LEU A 10 -11.07 -0.78 23.50
C LEU A 10 -11.17 -2.28 23.22
N GLU A 11 -12.01 -3.00 23.96
CA GLU A 11 -12.21 -4.44 23.74
C GLU A 11 -12.84 -4.71 22.36
N ALA A 12 -13.83 -3.91 21.96
CA ALA A 12 -14.44 -3.99 20.64
C ALA A 12 -13.44 -3.62 19.52
N ALA A 13 -12.59 -2.63 19.75
CA ALA A 13 -11.57 -2.20 18.80
C ALA A 13 -10.50 -3.28 18.56
N LYS A 14 -10.21 -4.17 19.52
CA LYS A 14 -9.25 -5.27 19.35
C LYS A 14 -9.66 -6.23 18.24
N VAL A 15 -10.94 -6.59 18.16
CA VAL A 15 -11.45 -7.52 17.13
C VAL A 15 -11.27 -6.93 15.73
N ILE A 16 -11.60 -5.65 15.57
CA ILE A 16 -11.43 -4.91 14.31
C ILE A 16 -9.93 -4.76 13.97
N TYR A 17 -9.11 -4.49 14.98
CA TYR A 17 -7.66 -4.38 14.82
C TYR A 17 -7.00 -5.71 14.39
N GLU A 18 -7.43 -6.85 14.94
CA GLU A 18 -6.93 -8.16 14.54
C GLU A 18 -7.31 -8.51 13.10
N ALA A 19 -8.55 -8.17 12.70
CA ALA A 19 -9.00 -8.30 11.32
C ALA A 19 -8.19 -7.39 10.36
N ASP A 20 -7.96 -6.12 10.73
CA ASP A 20 -7.12 -5.20 9.96
C ASP A 20 -5.68 -5.70 9.82
N ARG A 21 -5.11 -6.25 10.91
CA ARG A 21 -3.77 -6.85 10.89
C ARG A 21 -3.71 -8.05 9.95
N HIS A 22 -4.73 -8.89 9.93
CA HIS A 22 -4.83 -10.01 9.00
C HIS A 22 -4.93 -9.52 7.55
N ALA A 23 -5.82 -8.57 7.27
CA ALA A 23 -5.95 -7.97 5.94
C ALA A 23 -4.63 -7.37 5.45
N LYS A 24 -3.94 -6.61 6.30
CA LYS A 24 -2.62 -6.06 6.03
C LYS A 24 -1.58 -7.14 5.68
N LYS A 25 -1.60 -8.26 6.41
CA LYS A 25 -0.72 -9.39 6.14
C LYS A 25 -0.99 -9.98 4.75
N GLU A 26 -2.25 -10.14 4.36
CA GLU A 26 -2.62 -10.64 3.03
C GLU A 26 -2.25 -9.65 1.91
N LEU A 27 -2.51 -8.35 2.09
CA LEU A 27 -2.06 -7.30 1.15
C LEU A 27 -0.54 -7.31 0.97
N LYS A 28 0.22 -7.44 2.07
CA LYS A 28 1.68 -7.56 2.02
C LYS A 28 2.17 -8.81 1.29
N LYS A 29 1.37 -9.89 1.18
CA LYS A 29 1.74 -11.07 0.37
C LYS A 29 1.61 -10.79 -1.13
N GLN A 30 0.55 -10.10 -1.54
CA GLN A 30 0.29 -9.80 -2.95
C GLN A 30 1.39 -8.93 -3.57
N VAL A 31 1.93 -7.96 -2.82
CA VAL A 31 2.95 -7.03 -3.32
C VAL A 31 4.40 -7.54 -3.19
N ARG A 32 4.65 -8.75 -2.68
CA ARG A 32 6.02 -9.28 -2.55
C ARG A 32 6.75 -9.45 -3.89
N GLY A 33 6.00 -9.59 -4.99
CA GLY A 33 6.55 -9.69 -6.35
C GLY A 33 7.34 -8.46 -6.80
N ILE A 34 7.16 -7.31 -6.14
CA ILE A 34 7.81 -6.06 -6.55
C ILE A 34 9.34 -6.11 -6.53
N ARG A 35 9.93 -6.93 -5.65
CA ARG A 35 11.38 -7.10 -5.58
C ARG A 35 11.96 -7.70 -6.87
N GLN A 36 11.21 -8.58 -7.54
CA GLN A 36 11.66 -9.16 -8.80
C GLN A 36 11.62 -8.12 -9.92
N ILE A 37 10.57 -7.29 -9.93
CA ILE A 37 10.41 -6.17 -10.88
C ILE A 37 11.54 -5.15 -10.71
N GLU A 38 11.88 -4.78 -9.47
CA GLU A 38 13.01 -3.88 -9.18
C GLU A 38 14.35 -4.40 -9.73
N ARG A 39 14.56 -5.72 -9.75
CA ARG A 39 15.81 -6.33 -10.23
C ARG A 39 15.89 -6.41 -11.76
N SER A 40 14.76 -6.55 -12.45
CA SER A 40 14.72 -6.66 -13.92
C SER A 40 14.83 -5.31 -14.64
N ILE A 41 14.64 -4.19 -13.95
CA ILE A 41 14.60 -2.84 -14.54
C ILE A 41 15.97 -2.35 -15.05
N ASN A 42 17.09 -2.92 -14.61
CA ASN A 42 18.42 -2.49 -15.04
C ASN A 42 18.66 -2.63 -16.56
N GLU A 43 17.81 -3.38 -17.27
CA GLU A 43 17.91 -3.64 -18.71
C GLU A 43 16.98 -2.74 -19.56
N CYS A 44 16.23 -1.82 -18.94
CA CYS A 44 15.28 -0.93 -19.64
C CYS A 44 15.87 0.46 -19.97
N ASP A 45 15.25 1.14 -20.94
CA ASP A 45 15.52 2.55 -21.25
C ASP A 45 15.41 3.45 -20.01
N GLN A 46 16.24 4.49 -19.95
CA GLN A 46 16.44 5.33 -18.77
C GLN A 46 15.14 6.01 -18.31
N ALA A 47 14.33 6.51 -19.25
CA ALA A 47 13.06 7.17 -18.93
C ALA A 47 12.02 6.18 -18.37
N THR A 48 11.94 4.99 -18.96
CA THR A 48 11.04 3.92 -18.48
C THR A 48 11.48 3.40 -17.11
N SER A 49 12.79 3.20 -16.94
CA SER A 49 13.41 2.76 -15.69
C SER A 49 13.11 3.72 -14.53
N GLU A 50 13.18 5.03 -14.77
CA GLU A 50 12.86 6.05 -13.77
C GLU A 50 11.39 6.01 -13.32
N VAL A 51 10.45 5.92 -14.27
CA VAL A 51 9.02 5.85 -13.96
C VAL A 51 8.69 4.60 -13.15
N VAL A 52 9.18 3.43 -13.58
CA VAL A 52 8.92 2.17 -12.86
C VAL A 52 9.55 2.22 -11.46
N ARG A 53 10.76 2.77 -11.32
CA ARG A 53 11.40 2.97 -10.02
C ARG A 53 10.60 3.90 -9.11
N GLY A 54 10.00 4.96 -9.65
CA GLY A 54 9.09 5.84 -8.92
C GLY A 54 7.88 5.10 -8.37
N TYR A 55 7.24 4.25 -9.17
CA TYR A 55 6.15 3.39 -8.71
C TYR A 55 6.60 2.35 -7.67
N CYS A 56 7.77 1.74 -7.85
CA CYS A 56 8.34 0.83 -6.85
C CYS A 56 8.57 1.51 -5.49
N LEU A 57 9.07 2.74 -5.50
CA LEU A 57 9.24 3.55 -4.29
C LEU A 57 7.89 3.88 -3.64
N ALA A 58 6.86 4.21 -4.42
CA ALA A 58 5.51 4.49 -3.90
C ALA A 58 4.90 3.26 -3.20
N VAL A 59 5.05 2.07 -3.78
CA VAL A 59 4.61 0.82 -3.14
C VAL A 59 5.41 0.54 -1.88
N ARG A 60 6.75 0.68 -1.91
CA ARG A 60 7.60 0.48 -0.73
C ARG A 60 7.25 1.44 0.41
N GLY A 61 7.05 2.73 0.11
CA GLY A 61 6.61 3.73 1.08
C GLY A 61 5.24 3.42 1.66
N SER A 62 4.33 2.85 0.87
CA SER A 62 3.01 2.40 1.36
C SER A 62 3.12 1.27 2.37
N LEU A 63 4.09 0.35 2.19
CA LEU A 63 4.31 -0.81 3.07
C LEU A 63 4.93 -0.48 4.43
N THR A 64 5.67 0.64 4.51
CA THR A 64 6.35 1.12 5.73
C THR A 64 5.55 2.19 6.47
N ASN A 65 4.53 2.78 5.86
CA ASN A 65 3.68 3.80 6.46
C ASN A 65 2.59 3.16 7.34
N ASP A 66 3.00 2.75 8.53
CA ASP A 66 2.15 2.15 9.54
C ASP A 66 1.53 3.24 10.45
N GLY A 67 0.23 3.10 10.73
CA GLY A 67 -0.49 3.97 11.67
C GLY A 67 -0.22 3.63 13.15
N ARG A 68 -0.90 4.33 14.06
CA ARG A 68 -0.90 4.03 15.52
C ARG A 68 -2.10 3.14 15.91
N PRO A 69 -1.96 1.81 15.94
CA PRO A 69 -3.04 0.93 16.41
C PRO A 69 -3.37 1.15 17.89
N PRO A 70 -4.60 0.83 18.36
CA PRO A 70 -5.73 0.21 17.64
C PRO A 70 -6.68 1.21 16.96
N LEU A 71 -6.44 2.53 17.10
CA LEU A 71 -7.33 3.58 16.59
C LEU A 71 -7.02 3.97 15.13
N ASP A 72 -5.91 3.51 14.59
CA ASP A 72 -5.48 3.77 13.22
C ASP A 72 -5.29 2.45 12.45
N ALA A 73 -6.28 2.12 11.61
CA ALA A 73 -6.35 0.89 10.82
C ALA A 73 -5.32 0.88 9.69
N SER A 74 -4.13 0.38 10.00
CA SER A 74 -2.99 0.39 9.09
C SER A 74 -3.16 -0.50 7.84
N GLY A 75 -4.00 -1.54 7.90
CA GLY A 75 -4.34 -2.39 6.75
C GLY A 75 -5.26 -1.68 5.76
N LEU A 76 -6.32 -1.04 6.23
CA LEU A 76 -7.19 -0.21 5.40
C LEU A 76 -6.42 0.93 4.71
N LYS A 77 -5.57 1.64 5.43
CA LYS A 77 -4.71 2.68 4.84
C LYS A 77 -3.73 2.14 3.79
N LEU A 78 -3.22 0.92 3.99
CA LEU A 78 -2.39 0.27 2.99
C LEU A 78 -3.21 -0.06 1.73
N GLN A 79 -4.42 -0.58 1.89
CA GLN A 79 -5.32 -0.88 0.77
C GLN A 79 -5.62 0.37 -0.05
N GLU A 80 -6.01 1.47 0.61
CA GLU A 80 -6.33 2.74 -0.05
C GLU A 80 -5.17 3.25 -0.90
N ARG A 81 -3.95 3.24 -0.35
CA ARG A 81 -2.75 3.68 -1.08
C ARG A 81 -2.43 2.78 -2.27
N LEU A 82 -2.55 1.46 -2.11
CA LEU A 82 -2.33 0.53 -3.23
C LEU A 82 -3.37 0.75 -4.33
N SER A 83 -4.65 0.99 -3.98
CA SER A 83 -5.69 1.33 -4.95
C SER A 83 -5.44 2.66 -5.67
N LEU A 84 -4.89 3.66 -4.99
CA LEU A 84 -4.48 4.92 -5.64
C LEU A 84 -3.32 4.71 -6.63
N ILE A 85 -2.36 3.85 -6.28
CA ILE A 85 -1.25 3.48 -7.18
C ILE A 85 -1.79 2.73 -8.40
N GLU A 86 -2.66 1.76 -8.21
CA GLU A 86 -3.34 1.01 -9.28
C GLU A 86 -4.12 1.94 -10.21
N ALA A 87 -4.96 2.81 -9.66
CA ALA A 87 -5.71 3.81 -10.43
C ALA A 87 -4.78 4.76 -11.21
N SER A 88 -3.62 5.11 -10.66
CA SER A 88 -2.61 5.90 -11.37
C SER A 88 -2.05 5.14 -12.58
N LEU A 89 -1.69 3.86 -12.39
CA LEU A 89 -1.21 2.99 -13.47
C LEU A 89 -2.26 2.82 -14.57
N GLU A 90 -3.52 2.59 -14.21
CA GLU A 90 -4.62 2.50 -15.18
C GLU A 90 -4.80 3.78 -16.00
N ARG A 91 -4.71 4.96 -15.36
CA ARG A 91 -4.81 6.24 -16.07
C ARG A 91 -3.68 6.42 -17.08
N VAL A 92 -2.46 6.03 -16.71
CA VAL A 92 -1.31 6.06 -17.62
C VAL A 92 -1.52 5.08 -18.78
N ALA A 93 -1.99 3.86 -18.51
CA ALA A 93 -2.30 2.87 -19.54
C ALA A 93 -3.37 3.38 -20.53
N LYS A 94 -4.42 4.04 -20.03
CA LYS A 94 -5.50 4.60 -20.86
C LYS A 94 -5.10 5.81 -21.71
N LYS A 95 -4.11 6.60 -21.27
CA LYS A 95 -3.63 7.77 -22.02
C LYS A 95 -2.78 7.43 -23.25
N GLY A 96 -2.44 6.15 -23.45
CA GLY A 96 -1.41 5.75 -24.41
C GLY A 96 -0.03 6.04 -23.82
N ALA A 97 0.86 5.06 -23.93
CA ALA A 97 2.20 5.08 -23.33
C ALA A 97 2.95 6.39 -23.59
N TYR A 98 3.82 6.75 -22.63
CA TYR A 98 4.83 7.80 -22.72
C TYR A 98 5.30 8.04 -24.17
N GLN A 99 4.88 9.16 -24.76
CA GLN A 99 5.50 9.68 -25.98
C GLN A 99 6.80 10.34 -25.54
N ASN A 100 7.93 9.72 -25.89
CA ASN A 100 9.26 10.29 -25.69
C ASN A 100 9.36 11.64 -26.44
N PRO A 101 9.98 12.69 -25.88
CA PRO A 101 10.43 13.83 -26.68
C PRO A 101 11.49 13.46 -27.71
#